data_AF-A0A0C1XKD4-F1
#
_entry.id   AF-A0A0C1XKD4-F1
#
_cell.length_a   1.000
_cell.length_b   1.000
_cell.length_c   1.000
_cell.angle_alpha   90.00
_cell.angle_beta   90.00
_cell.angle_gamma   90.00
#
_symmetry.space_group_name_H-M   'P 1'
#
loop_
_entity.id
_entity.type
_entity.pdbx_description
1 polymer ?
#
loop_
_entity_poly.entity_id
_entity_poly.type
_entity_poly.pdbx_seq_one_letter_code
_entity_poly.pdbx_strand_id
1 'polypeptide(L)'
;MSMKPLEHDRRYGELDQVMRAYLGQPADDTAGRRSRALEAYLRHTWHTRPSAIAEAERQLREYSRNPPGRIRQGLGEFYAIPDTGIPQSQIGEWLMVLADHLKKSIEEGDVPEPSSPQTYWEWHARFPETAQLLGGWLSQDIVDEFPDHDAAVADYATTTDPHLVARLVGELHELLALPLDEGDYALAAAELGMEVSPPEPFSHGAWFQSVATALSAI
;
A
#
# COMPACT_ATOMS: atom_id res chain seq x y z
N MET A 1 1.51 -25.47 -16.09
CA MET A 1 0.58 -25.66 -14.95
C MET A 1 0.72 -24.45 -14.04
N SER A 2 -0.39 -23.82 -13.66
CA SER A 2 -0.36 -22.69 -12.72
C SER A 2 0.26 -23.12 -11.37
N MET A 3 1.14 -22.28 -10.82
CA MET A 3 1.87 -22.56 -9.58
C MET A 3 0.91 -22.58 -8.38
N LYS A 4 1.15 -23.46 -7.40
CA LYS A 4 0.31 -23.47 -6.18
C LYS A 4 0.53 -22.18 -5.37
N PRO A 5 -0.48 -21.66 -4.64
CA PRO A 5 -0.34 -20.41 -3.89
C PRO A 5 0.87 -20.38 -2.94
N LEU A 6 1.12 -21.45 -2.19
CA LEU A 6 2.28 -21.54 -1.29
C LEU A 6 3.62 -21.54 -2.02
N GLU A 7 3.68 -22.13 -3.20
CA GLU A 7 4.90 -22.14 -4.02
C GLU A 7 5.16 -20.75 -4.63
N HIS A 8 4.08 -20.05 -5.01
CA HIS A 8 4.15 -18.68 -5.48
C HIS A 8 4.65 -17.75 -4.38
N ASP A 9 4.04 -17.80 -3.19
CA ASP A 9 4.40 -16.96 -2.05
C ASP A 9 5.88 -17.12 -1.66
N ARG A 10 6.38 -18.35 -1.59
CA ARG A 10 7.80 -18.62 -1.28
C ARG A 10 8.79 -18.12 -2.34
N ARG A 11 8.35 -18.02 -3.59
CA ARG A 11 9.23 -17.63 -4.71
C ARG A 11 9.15 -16.15 -5.01
N TYR A 12 7.96 -15.57 -4.89
CA TYR A 12 7.64 -14.24 -5.42
C TYR A 12 6.76 -13.41 -4.48
N GLY A 13 6.44 -13.86 -3.27
CA GLY A 13 5.53 -13.16 -2.36
C GLY A 13 6.01 -11.76 -2.01
N GLU A 14 7.26 -11.60 -1.61
CA GLU A 14 7.83 -10.29 -1.26
C GLU A 14 8.27 -9.50 -2.50
N LEU A 15 8.67 -10.19 -3.56
CA LEU A 15 8.85 -9.56 -4.87
C LEU A 15 7.55 -8.89 -5.33
N ASP A 16 6.39 -9.56 -5.19
CA ASP A 16 5.08 -8.99 -5.52
C ASP A 16 4.80 -7.73 -4.70
N GLN A 17 5.12 -7.75 -3.40
CA GLN A 17 4.94 -6.55 -2.56
C GLN A 17 5.78 -5.37 -3.04
N VAL A 18 7.06 -5.59 -3.40
CA VAL A 18 7.89 -4.54 -4.00
C VAL A 18 7.26 -4.05 -5.29
N MET A 19 6.85 -4.96 -6.18
CA MET A 19 6.27 -4.60 -7.48
C MET A 19 4.93 -3.85 -7.36
N ARG A 20 4.12 -4.14 -6.34
CA ARG A 20 2.90 -3.39 -6.03
C ARG A 20 3.19 -1.93 -5.71
N ALA A 21 4.31 -1.62 -5.06
CA ALA A 21 4.74 -0.24 -4.81
C ALA A 21 5.06 0.52 -6.11
N TYR A 22 5.35 -0.19 -7.20
CA TYR A 22 5.62 0.39 -8.51
C TYR A 22 4.36 0.53 -9.39
N LEU A 23 3.18 0.11 -8.95
CA LEU A 23 1.96 0.25 -9.76
C LEU A 23 1.66 1.75 -9.99
N GLY A 24 1.64 2.15 -11.27
CA GLY A 24 1.47 3.55 -11.66
C GLY A 24 2.68 4.45 -11.40
N GLN A 25 3.83 3.89 -10.99
CA GLN A 25 5.07 4.62 -10.74
C GLN A 25 6.14 4.28 -11.77
N PRO A 26 7.01 5.23 -12.16
CA PRO A 26 8.13 4.94 -13.04
C PRO A 26 9.21 4.12 -12.32
N ALA A 27 9.87 3.22 -13.04
CA ALA A 27 11.09 2.54 -12.58
C ALA A 27 12.34 3.41 -12.80
N ASP A 28 12.47 4.50 -12.05
CA ASP A 28 13.57 5.48 -12.17
C ASP A 28 14.74 5.25 -11.19
N ASP A 29 14.80 4.07 -10.56
CA ASP A 29 15.90 3.69 -9.68
C ASP A 29 17.23 3.57 -10.42
N THR A 30 18.27 4.10 -9.80
CA THR A 30 19.66 3.96 -10.24
C THR A 30 20.50 3.45 -9.09
N ALA A 31 21.72 2.98 -9.36
CA ALA A 31 22.62 2.51 -8.30
C ALA A 31 22.86 3.55 -7.18
N GLY A 32 22.74 4.85 -7.48
CA GLY A 32 22.96 5.93 -6.50
C GLY A 32 21.69 6.58 -5.96
N ARG A 33 20.50 6.25 -6.48
CA ARG A 33 19.26 6.92 -6.11
C ARG A 33 18.07 5.96 -6.16
N ARG A 34 17.28 5.96 -5.08
CA ARG A 34 15.99 5.28 -4.99
C ARG A 34 14.89 6.11 -5.66
N SER A 35 13.96 5.41 -6.31
CA SER A 35 12.69 5.96 -6.78
C SER A 35 11.76 6.30 -5.62
N ARG A 36 10.70 7.07 -5.91
CA ARG A 36 9.62 7.30 -4.93
C ARG A 36 8.93 6.01 -4.49
N ALA A 37 8.77 5.06 -5.42
CA ALA A 37 8.15 3.76 -5.15
C ALA A 37 8.99 2.94 -4.15
N LEU A 38 10.30 2.86 -4.36
CA LEU A 38 11.20 2.15 -3.46
C LEU A 38 11.32 2.84 -2.09
N GLU A 39 11.33 4.18 -2.08
CA GLU A 39 11.32 4.92 -0.82
C GLU A 39 10.04 4.66 -0.03
N ALA A 40 8.87 4.69 -0.68
CA ALA A 40 7.60 4.34 -0.05
C ALA A 40 7.62 2.91 0.51
N TYR A 41 8.07 1.93 -0.31
CA TYR A 41 8.19 0.54 0.12
C TYR A 41 9.06 0.39 1.36
N LEU A 42 10.25 1.00 1.38
CA LEU A 42 11.17 0.92 2.51
C LEU A 42 10.63 1.64 3.74
N ARG A 43 10.06 2.83 3.59
CA ARG A 43 9.50 3.62 4.70
C ARG A 43 8.39 2.85 5.41
N HIS A 44 7.51 2.17 4.66
CA HIS A 44 6.48 1.34 5.24
C HIS A 44 7.05 0.03 5.84
N THR A 45 7.75 -0.75 5.02
CA THR A 45 8.10 -2.14 5.34
C THR A 45 9.17 -2.24 6.43
N TRP A 46 10.08 -1.25 6.52
CA TRP A 46 11.13 -1.28 7.54
C TRP A 46 10.57 -1.26 8.96
N HIS A 47 9.51 -0.48 9.18
CA HIS A 47 8.90 -0.34 10.50
C HIS A 47 7.89 -1.45 10.83
N THR A 48 7.24 -2.03 9.82
CA THR A 48 6.19 -3.03 10.03
C THR A 48 6.70 -4.47 9.92
N ARG A 49 7.61 -4.74 8.96
CA ARG A 49 8.06 -6.09 8.58
C ARG A 49 9.52 -6.09 8.11
N PRO A 50 10.51 -5.74 8.96
CA PRO A 50 11.91 -5.62 8.53
C PRO A 50 12.50 -6.91 7.92
N SER A 51 12.05 -8.09 8.36
CA SER A 51 12.46 -9.37 7.78
C SER A 51 11.99 -9.57 6.33
N ALA A 52 10.89 -8.94 5.93
CA ALA A 52 10.37 -9.00 4.56
C ALA A 52 11.30 -8.32 3.56
N ILE A 53 12.07 -7.32 3.98
CA ILE A 53 13.04 -6.62 3.13
C ILE A 53 14.17 -7.58 2.71
N ALA A 54 14.64 -8.42 3.63
CA ALA A 54 15.67 -9.43 3.33
C ALA A 54 15.16 -10.50 2.36
N GLU A 55 13.91 -10.92 2.53
CA GLU A 55 13.30 -11.90 1.63
C GLU A 55 13.00 -11.30 0.25
N ALA A 56 12.53 -10.05 0.19
CA ALA A 56 12.38 -9.30 -1.07
C ALA A 56 13.71 -9.20 -1.82
N GLU A 57 14.79 -8.83 -1.13
CA GLU A 57 16.14 -8.77 -1.70
C GLU A 57 16.54 -10.10 -2.35
N ARG A 58 16.35 -11.21 -1.62
CA ARG A 58 16.65 -12.56 -2.10
C ARG A 58 15.84 -12.92 -3.34
N GLN A 59 14.52 -12.69 -3.29
CA GLN A 59 13.61 -13.02 -4.38
C GLN A 59 13.88 -12.19 -5.64
N LEU A 60 14.17 -10.89 -5.50
CA LEU A 60 14.55 -10.01 -6.62
C LEU A 60 15.81 -10.51 -7.33
N ARG A 61 16.85 -10.89 -6.57
CA ARG A 61 18.09 -11.44 -7.16
C ARG A 61 17.86 -12.79 -7.83
N GLU A 62 17.09 -13.66 -7.20
CA GLU A 62 16.79 -14.99 -7.74
C GLU A 62 16.02 -14.88 -9.06
N TYR A 63 15.00 -14.01 -9.10
CA TYR A 63 14.22 -13.73 -10.29
C TYR A 63 15.07 -13.09 -11.39
N SER A 64 15.90 -12.10 -11.06
CA SER A 64 16.76 -11.43 -12.04
C SER A 64 17.80 -12.36 -12.67
N ARG A 65 18.40 -13.27 -11.89
CA ARG A 65 19.38 -14.25 -12.38
C ARG A 65 18.77 -15.36 -13.23
N ASN A 66 17.50 -15.67 -13.00
CA ASN A 66 16.78 -16.75 -13.69
C ASN A 66 15.48 -16.23 -14.33
N PRO A 67 15.57 -15.28 -15.28
CA PRO A 67 14.38 -14.67 -15.84
C PRO A 67 13.61 -15.73 -16.63
N PRO A 68 12.30 -15.87 -16.41
CA PRO A 68 11.51 -16.85 -17.15
C PRO A 68 11.37 -16.45 -18.61
N GLY A 69 11.39 -17.44 -19.51
CA GLY A 69 11.07 -17.21 -20.92
C GLY A 69 9.63 -16.70 -21.07
N ARG A 70 9.40 -15.78 -22.02
CA ARG A 70 8.11 -15.11 -22.27
C ARG A 70 6.90 -16.06 -22.30
N ILE A 71 7.07 -17.25 -22.89
CA ILE A 71 6.00 -18.26 -23.00
C ILE A 71 5.57 -18.78 -21.61
N ARG A 72 6.51 -18.97 -20.68
CA ARG A 72 6.20 -19.47 -19.33
C ARG A 72 5.56 -18.42 -18.43
N GLN A 73 5.90 -17.14 -18.63
CA GLN A 73 5.19 -16.02 -17.99
C GLN A 73 3.72 -15.98 -18.44
N GLY A 74 3.47 -16.06 -19.76
CA GLY A 74 2.10 -16.06 -20.31
C GLY A 74 1.25 -17.27 -19.91
N LEU A 75 1.87 -18.36 -19.47
CA LEU A 75 1.19 -19.55 -18.94
C LEU A 75 0.89 -19.47 -17.42
N GLY A 76 1.24 -18.36 -16.76
CA GLY A 76 1.05 -18.18 -15.32
C GLY A 76 1.96 -19.07 -14.47
N GLU A 77 3.06 -19.56 -15.04
CA GLU A 77 4.05 -20.38 -14.33
C GLU A 77 5.06 -19.51 -13.57
N PHE A 78 5.05 -18.19 -13.81
CA PHE A 78 5.96 -17.21 -13.22
C PHE A 78 5.26 -15.89 -12.95
N TYR A 79 5.81 -15.13 -12.00
CA TYR A 79 5.39 -13.78 -11.70
C TYR A 79 5.52 -12.85 -12.92
N ALA A 80 4.51 -12.02 -13.16
CA ALA A 80 4.50 -11.02 -14.21
C ALA A 80 4.85 -9.66 -13.59
N ILE A 81 6.01 -9.11 -13.96
CA ILE A 81 6.41 -7.76 -13.56
C ILE A 81 5.41 -6.76 -14.17
N PRO A 82 4.84 -5.83 -13.40
CA PRO A 82 3.93 -4.81 -13.91
C PRO A 82 4.62 -3.93 -14.96
N ASP A 83 3.84 -3.23 -15.78
CA ASP A 83 4.42 -2.29 -16.75
C ASP A 83 5.00 -1.09 -16.00
N THR A 84 6.32 -1.04 -15.95
CA THR A 84 7.10 0.03 -15.30
C THR A 84 7.69 1.02 -16.30
N GLY A 85 7.33 0.90 -17.60
CA GLY A 85 7.81 1.76 -18.68
C GLY A 85 9.24 1.47 -19.15
N ILE A 86 9.98 0.57 -18.49
CA ILE A 86 11.33 0.17 -18.94
C ILE A 86 11.26 -1.00 -19.93
N PRO A 87 12.16 -1.05 -20.94
CA PRO A 87 12.22 -2.17 -21.87
C PRO A 87 12.47 -3.50 -21.15
N GLN A 88 11.82 -4.57 -21.63
CA GLN A 88 11.95 -5.90 -21.01
C GLN A 88 13.40 -6.39 -20.86
N SER A 89 14.30 -5.99 -21.78
CA SER A 89 15.73 -6.33 -21.72
C SER A 89 16.46 -5.68 -20.53
N GLN A 90 15.93 -4.59 -19.98
CA GLN A 90 16.52 -3.83 -18.87
C GLN A 90 15.94 -4.23 -17.50
N ILE A 91 14.80 -4.94 -17.46
CA ILE A 91 14.15 -5.36 -16.21
C ILE A 91 15.11 -6.13 -15.31
N GLY A 92 15.90 -7.06 -15.85
CA GLY A 92 16.85 -7.84 -15.05
C GLY A 92 17.87 -6.97 -14.31
N GLU A 93 18.47 -6.01 -15.02
CA GLU A 93 19.44 -5.07 -14.43
C GLU A 93 18.78 -4.16 -13.39
N TRP A 94 17.59 -3.64 -13.68
CA TRP A 94 16.83 -2.83 -12.73
C TRP A 94 16.48 -3.59 -11.45
N LEU A 95 16.02 -4.85 -11.55
CA LEU A 95 15.75 -5.67 -10.37
C LEU A 95 17.00 -5.92 -9.50
N MET A 96 18.19 -5.96 -10.11
CA MET A 96 19.45 -6.03 -9.36
C MET A 96 19.75 -4.72 -8.62
N VAL A 97 19.46 -3.57 -9.24
CA VAL A 97 19.56 -2.26 -8.58
C VAL A 97 18.63 -2.19 -7.36
N LEU A 98 17.38 -2.67 -7.48
CA LEU A 98 16.47 -2.74 -6.35
C LEU A 98 17.03 -3.61 -5.22
N ALA A 99 17.51 -4.82 -5.57
CA ALA A 99 18.09 -5.73 -4.59
C ALA A 99 19.33 -5.12 -3.88
N ASP A 100 20.16 -4.34 -4.59
CA ASP A 100 21.30 -3.66 -3.98
C ASP A 100 20.86 -2.58 -2.98
N HIS A 101 19.81 -1.82 -3.28
CA HIS A 101 19.22 -0.86 -2.33
C HIS A 101 18.61 -1.55 -1.11
N LEU A 102 17.86 -2.65 -1.29
CA LEU A 102 17.30 -3.40 -0.18
C LEU A 102 18.40 -3.98 0.72
N LYS A 103 19.45 -4.53 0.11
CA LYS A 103 20.63 -5.03 0.84
C LYS A 103 21.27 -3.93 1.68
N LYS A 104 21.51 -2.77 1.08
CA LYS A 104 22.09 -1.61 1.78
C LYS A 104 21.21 -1.15 2.94
N SER A 105 19.88 -1.16 2.75
CA SER A 105 18.94 -0.85 3.83
C SER A 105 19.08 -1.80 5.02
N ILE A 106 19.22 -3.10 4.78
CA ILE A 106 19.39 -4.12 5.83
C ILE A 106 20.77 -4.03 6.51
N GLU A 107 21.83 -3.86 5.73
CA GLU A 107 23.21 -3.90 6.25
C GLU A 107 23.63 -2.60 6.94
N GLU A 108 23.15 -1.46 6.45
CA GLU A 108 23.59 -0.13 6.90
C GLU A 108 22.49 0.65 7.63
N GLY A 109 21.26 0.15 7.65
CA GLY A 109 20.11 0.90 8.15
C GLY A 109 19.74 2.09 7.26
N ASP A 110 20.11 2.05 5.97
CA ASP A 110 19.77 3.09 4.99
C ASP A 110 18.28 3.03 4.66
N VAL A 111 17.47 3.79 5.40
CA VAL A 111 16.01 3.83 5.30
C VAL A 111 15.57 5.28 5.11
N PRO A 112 14.54 5.54 4.28
CA PRO A 112 13.96 6.88 4.17
C PRO A 112 13.42 7.38 5.52
N GLU A 113 13.51 8.69 5.75
CA GLU A 113 12.94 9.32 6.94
C GLU A 113 11.42 9.07 7.05
N PRO A 114 10.89 8.89 8.27
CA PRO A 114 9.45 8.85 8.51
C PRO A 114 8.77 10.12 7.99
N SER A 115 7.71 9.96 7.23
CA SER A 115 6.89 11.05 6.68
C SER A 115 5.46 10.58 6.44
N SER A 116 4.57 11.50 6.11
CA SER A 116 3.24 11.16 5.58
C SER A 116 3.38 10.36 4.28
N PRO A 117 2.45 9.43 3.97
CA PRO A 117 2.54 8.66 2.74
C PRO A 117 2.60 9.54 1.49
N GLN A 118 3.42 9.14 0.53
CA GLN A 118 3.71 9.94 -0.67
C GLN A 118 3.24 9.28 -1.97
N THR A 119 2.77 8.04 -1.90
CA THR A 119 2.27 7.30 -3.06
C THR A 119 0.95 6.65 -2.71
N TYR A 120 0.11 6.42 -3.72
CA TYR A 120 -1.15 5.68 -3.58
C TYR A 120 -0.94 4.34 -2.87
N TRP A 121 0.08 3.57 -3.28
CA TRP A 121 0.40 2.30 -2.62
C TRP A 121 0.72 2.47 -1.14
N GLU A 122 1.46 3.51 -0.76
CA GLU A 122 1.84 3.74 0.63
C GLU A 122 0.64 4.11 1.52
N TRP A 123 -0.31 4.89 0.99
CA TRP A 123 -1.58 5.16 1.66
C TRP A 123 -2.34 3.87 1.97
N HIS A 124 -2.50 3.00 0.96
CA HIS A 124 -3.24 1.75 1.10
C HIS A 124 -2.50 0.68 1.91
N ALA A 125 -1.16 0.67 1.87
CA ALA A 125 -0.37 -0.24 2.70
C ALA A 125 -0.42 0.16 4.18
N ARG A 126 -0.43 1.46 4.46
CA ARG A 126 -0.43 2.00 5.83
C ARG A 126 -1.82 2.03 6.46
N PHE A 127 -2.86 2.34 5.69
CA PHE A 127 -4.24 2.49 6.19
C PHE A 127 -5.26 1.62 5.42
N PRO A 128 -5.07 0.30 5.35
CA PRO A 128 -5.94 -0.57 4.55
C PRO A 128 -7.39 -0.62 5.03
N GLU A 129 -7.67 -0.57 6.33
CA GLU A 129 -9.05 -0.60 6.81
C GLU A 129 -9.73 0.77 6.65
N THR A 130 -8.96 1.86 6.79
CA THR A 130 -9.47 3.19 6.43
C THR A 130 -9.82 3.25 4.94
N ALA A 131 -8.96 2.72 4.07
CA ALA A 131 -9.25 2.62 2.65
C ALA A 131 -10.49 1.75 2.35
N GLN A 132 -10.66 0.65 3.08
CA GLN A 132 -11.82 -0.21 2.93
C GLN A 132 -13.13 0.49 3.31
N LEU A 133 -13.16 1.21 4.44
CA LEU A 133 -14.33 2.00 4.83
C LEU A 133 -14.61 3.08 3.78
N LEU A 134 -13.60 3.89 3.43
CA LEU A 134 -13.78 5.07 2.59
C LEU A 134 -14.16 4.69 1.15
N GLY A 135 -13.46 3.76 0.54
CA GLY A 135 -13.76 3.31 -0.82
C GLY A 135 -14.95 2.35 -0.92
N GLY A 136 -15.28 1.63 0.16
CA GLY A 136 -16.35 0.63 0.16
C GLY A 136 -17.72 1.18 0.56
N TRP A 137 -17.78 2.00 1.61
CA TRP A 137 -19.04 2.52 2.18
C TRP A 137 -19.29 3.99 1.86
N LEU A 138 -18.25 4.74 1.49
CA LEU A 138 -18.29 6.19 1.29
C LEU A 138 -17.82 6.58 -0.12
N SER A 139 -18.13 5.70 -1.07
CA SER A 139 -18.03 5.98 -2.51
C SER A 139 -19.18 6.89 -2.96
N GLN A 140 -19.19 7.26 -4.24
CA GLN A 140 -20.28 8.03 -4.85
C GLN A 140 -21.66 7.38 -4.72
N ASP A 141 -21.71 6.06 -4.49
CA ASP A 141 -22.95 5.27 -4.42
C ASP A 141 -23.61 5.33 -3.02
N ILE A 142 -22.98 6.00 -2.04
CA ILE A 142 -23.50 6.12 -0.66
C ILE A 142 -24.97 6.56 -0.61
N VAL A 143 -25.41 7.47 -1.48
CA VAL A 143 -26.78 8.02 -1.46
C VAL A 143 -27.85 7.01 -1.88
N ASP A 144 -27.44 5.97 -2.62
CA ASP A 144 -28.32 4.89 -3.04
C ASP A 144 -28.36 3.74 -2.02
N GLU A 145 -27.30 3.60 -1.22
CA GLU A 145 -27.12 2.51 -0.25
C GLU A 145 -27.49 2.90 1.19
N PHE A 146 -27.22 4.15 1.58
CA PHE A 146 -27.33 4.63 2.95
C PHE A 146 -28.05 5.98 3.03
N PRO A 147 -28.83 6.24 4.09
CA PRO A 147 -29.50 7.52 4.28
C PRO A 147 -28.51 8.66 4.58
N ASP A 148 -27.38 8.37 5.23
CA ASP A 148 -26.33 9.32 5.60
C ASP A 148 -25.00 8.62 5.92
N HIS A 149 -23.96 9.41 6.22
CA HIS A 149 -22.63 8.93 6.58
C HIS A 149 -22.63 8.10 7.88
N ASP A 150 -23.45 8.48 8.86
CA ASP A 150 -23.50 7.78 10.15
C ASP A 150 -24.08 6.39 9.98
N ALA A 151 -25.09 6.22 9.13
CA ALA A 151 -25.65 4.93 8.76
C ALA A 151 -24.64 4.05 8.01
N ALA A 152 -23.84 4.62 7.10
CA ALA A 152 -22.78 3.89 6.40
C ALA A 152 -21.69 3.40 7.37
N VAL A 153 -21.23 4.26 8.29
CA VAL A 153 -20.25 3.90 9.32
C VAL A 153 -20.82 2.85 10.30
N ALA A 154 -22.08 2.99 10.69
CA ALA A 154 -22.76 2.03 11.54
C ALA A 154 -22.92 0.67 10.87
N ASP A 155 -23.29 0.64 9.58
CA ASP A 155 -23.37 -0.59 8.81
C ASP A 155 -22.01 -1.30 8.78
N TYR A 156 -20.94 -0.60 8.38
CA TYR A 156 -19.58 -1.13 8.42
C TYR A 156 -19.23 -1.73 9.78
N ALA A 157 -19.51 -1.02 10.88
CA ALA A 157 -19.21 -1.48 12.24
C ALA A 157 -19.99 -2.75 12.64
N THR A 158 -21.20 -2.94 12.10
CA THR A 158 -22.06 -4.08 12.43
C THR A 158 -21.82 -5.29 11.53
N THR A 159 -21.38 -5.10 10.29
CA THR A 159 -21.19 -6.18 9.31
C THR A 159 -19.75 -6.67 9.23
N THR A 160 -18.79 -5.88 9.69
CA THR A 160 -17.36 -6.19 9.63
C THR A 160 -16.89 -6.90 10.89
N ASP A 161 -15.86 -7.74 10.77
CA ASP A 161 -15.23 -8.39 11.94
C ASP A 161 -14.75 -7.33 12.96
N PRO A 162 -15.06 -7.48 14.27
CA PRO A 162 -14.69 -6.50 15.29
C PRO A 162 -13.19 -6.19 15.38
N HIS A 163 -12.31 -7.13 15.01
CA HIS A 163 -10.87 -6.86 14.97
C HIS A 163 -10.50 -5.87 13.86
N LEU A 164 -11.20 -5.88 12.73
CA LEU A 164 -11.00 -4.92 11.64
C LEU A 164 -11.55 -3.54 12.02
N VAL A 165 -12.67 -3.49 12.76
CA VAL A 165 -13.19 -2.24 13.33
C VAL A 165 -12.18 -1.63 14.32
N ALA A 166 -11.61 -2.45 15.21
CA ALA A 166 -10.56 -1.99 16.13
C ALA A 166 -9.30 -1.52 15.40
N ARG A 167 -8.93 -2.18 14.29
CA ARG A 167 -7.83 -1.77 13.42
C ARG A 167 -8.10 -0.43 12.74
N LEU A 168 -9.29 -0.24 12.17
CA LEU A 168 -9.74 1.04 11.61
C LEU A 168 -9.62 2.17 12.64
N VAL A 169 -10.06 1.96 13.88
CA VAL A 169 -9.89 2.95 14.95
C VAL A 169 -8.42 3.31 15.18
N GLY A 170 -7.52 2.31 15.19
CA GLY A 170 -6.08 2.55 15.30
C GLY A 170 -5.53 3.34 14.11
N GLU A 171 -5.92 2.98 12.90
CA GLU A 171 -5.52 3.64 11.66
C GLU A 171 -5.98 5.10 11.59
N LEU A 172 -7.22 5.41 12.03
CA LEU A 172 -7.72 6.79 12.11
C LEU A 172 -6.92 7.63 13.11
N HIS A 173 -6.59 7.07 14.28
CA HIS A 173 -5.73 7.79 15.24
C HIS A 173 -4.31 7.99 14.71
N GLU A 174 -3.77 7.02 13.97
CA GLU A 174 -2.47 7.18 13.30
C GLU A 174 -2.53 8.25 12.21
N LEU A 175 -3.57 8.28 11.38
CA LEU A 175 -3.81 9.30 10.36
C LEU A 175 -3.87 10.70 10.99
N LEU A 176 -4.61 10.85 12.09
CA LEU A 176 -4.77 12.11 12.82
C LEU A 176 -3.49 12.56 13.55
N ALA A 177 -2.53 11.66 13.76
CA ALA A 177 -1.24 11.96 14.34
C ALA A 177 -0.19 12.44 13.31
N LEU A 178 -0.49 12.31 12.01
CA LEU A 178 0.37 12.83 10.96
C LEU A 178 0.34 14.36 10.94
N PRO A 179 1.43 15.03 10.52
CA PRO A 179 1.50 16.48 10.42
C PRO A 179 0.77 16.99 9.17
N LEU A 180 -0.55 16.77 9.11
CA LEU A 180 -1.43 17.11 7.99
C LEU A 180 -2.30 18.32 8.33
N ASP A 181 -2.50 19.21 7.36
CA ASP A 181 -3.55 20.21 7.43
C ASP A 181 -4.89 19.70 6.86
N GLU A 182 -5.95 20.52 6.88
CA GLU A 182 -7.27 20.11 6.36
C GLU A 182 -7.30 19.85 4.85
N GLY A 183 -6.42 20.51 4.08
CA GLY A 183 -6.26 20.23 2.65
C GLY A 183 -5.59 18.88 2.45
N ASP A 184 -4.58 18.56 3.26
CA ASP A 184 -3.92 17.27 3.26
C ASP A 184 -4.86 16.13 3.70
N TYR A 185 -5.74 16.35 4.68
CA TYR A 185 -6.75 15.36 5.06
C TYR A 185 -7.76 15.09 3.94
N ALA A 186 -8.15 16.13 3.19
CA ALA A 186 -9.01 15.94 2.02
C ALA A 186 -8.30 15.13 0.92
N LEU A 187 -7.00 15.38 0.70
CA LEU A 187 -6.19 14.58 -0.21
C LEU A 187 -6.07 13.13 0.26
N ALA A 188 -5.80 12.90 1.55
CA ALA A 188 -5.72 11.57 2.14
C ALA A 188 -7.05 10.81 1.98
N ALA A 189 -8.19 11.48 2.21
CA ALA A 189 -9.51 10.90 2.02
C ALA A 189 -9.70 10.41 0.58
N ALA A 190 -9.33 11.24 -0.41
CA ALA A 190 -9.41 10.89 -1.83
C ALA A 190 -8.46 9.75 -2.22
N GLU A 191 -7.20 9.78 -1.75
CA GLU A 191 -6.22 8.70 -1.98
C GLU A 191 -6.70 7.36 -1.40
N LEU A 192 -7.41 7.40 -0.26
CA LEU A 192 -8.00 6.23 0.39
C LEU A 192 -9.38 5.85 -0.17
N GLY A 193 -9.88 6.56 -1.19
CA GLY A 193 -11.06 6.18 -1.96
C GLY A 193 -12.38 6.83 -1.53
N MET A 194 -12.36 7.82 -0.64
CA MET A 194 -13.57 8.59 -0.32
C MET A 194 -13.94 9.47 -1.51
N GLU A 195 -15.16 9.33 -2.02
CA GLU A 195 -15.64 10.08 -3.19
C GLU A 195 -16.70 11.14 -2.84
N VAL A 196 -17.12 11.19 -1.57
CA VAL A 196 -18.06 12.19 -1.06
C VAL A 196 -17.39 13.10 -0.03
N SER A 197 -17.93 14.31 0.14
CA SER A 197 -17.47 15.21 1.21
C SER A 197 -18.00 14.76 2.56
N PRO A 198 -17.26 15.00 3.66
CA PRO A 198 -17.75 14.73 5.00
C PRO A 198 -19.08 15.49 5.26
N PRO A 199 -19.94 14.97 6.16
CA PRO A 199 -21.21 15.61 6.47
C PRO A 199 -20.98 16.98 7.13
N GLU A 200 -21.78 17.98 6.75
CA GLU A 200 -21.76 19.28 7.42
C GLU A 200 -22.12 19.12 8.91
N PRO A 201 -21.44 19.85 9.84
CA PRO A 201 -20.49 20.95 9.61
C PRO A 201 -19.02 20.52 9.66
N PHE A 202 -18.70 19.23 9.51
CA PHE A 202 -17.34 18.75 9.75
C PHE A 202 -16.38 19.07 8.60
N SER A 203 -15.15 19.44 8.96
CA SER A 203 -13.99 19.29 8.07
C SER A 203 -13.55 17.82 8.02
N HIS A 204 -12.64 17.46 7.10
CA HIS A 204 -12.20 16.05 6.96
C HIS A 204 -11.52 15.55 8.23
N GLY A 205 -10.58 16.32 8.79
CA GLY A 205 -9.91 15.96 10.04
C GLY A 205 -10.89 15.84 11.22
N ALA A 206 -11.82 16.80 11.34
CA ALA A 206 -12.84 16.76 12.38
C ALA A 206 -13.80 15.57 12.24
N TRP A 207 -14.15 15.21 11.01
CA TRP A 207 -15.01 14.07 10.73
C TRP A 207 -14.29 12.74 11.03
N PHE A 208 -13.05 12.57 10.61
CA PHE A 208 -12.24 11.39 10.98
C PHE A 208 -12.12 11.22 12.49
N GLN A 209 -11.91 12.32 13.22
CA GLN A 209 -11.89 12.30 14.69
C GLN A 209 -13.23 11.87 15.28
N SER A 210 -14.35 12.36 14.71
CA SER A 210 -15.70 11.95 15.11
C SER A 210 -15.94 10.46 14.89
N VAL A 211 -15.58 9.94 13.71
CA VAL A 211 -15.70 8.51 13.38
C VAL A 211 -14.86 7.66 14.33
N ALA A 212 -13.59 8.03 14.57
CA ALA A 212 -12.72 7.32 15.51
C ALA A 212 -13.31 7.27 16.92
N THR A 213 -13.87 8.38 17.41
CA THR A 213 -14.53 8.44 18.72
C THR A 213 -15.79 7.59 18.78
N ALA A 214 -16.63 7.63 17.75
CA ALA A 214 -17.87 6.84 17.70
C ALA A 214 -17.57 5.34 17.70
N LEU A 215 -16.63 4.89 16.86
CA LEU A 215 -16.25 3.48 16.75
C LEU A 215 -15.52 2.96 17.99
N SER A 216 -14.78 3.81 18.70
CA SER A 216 -14.12 3.43 19.97
C SER A 216 -15.10 3.16 21.11
N ALA A 217 -16.36 3.59 20.98
CA ALA A 217 -17.40 3.43 22.01
C ALA A 217 -18.25 2.16 21.83
N ILE A 218 -18.00 1.37 20.78
CA ILE A 218 -18.67 0.12 20.44
C ILE A 218 -17.94 -1.05 21.10
#